data_AF-A0A9P7DW76-F1
#
_entry.id   AF-A0A9P7DW76-F1
#
_cell.length_a   1.000
_cell.length_b   1.000
_cell.length_c   1.000
_cell.angle_alpha   90.00
_cell.angle_beta   90.00
_cell.angle_gamma   90.00
#
_symmetry.space_group_name_H-M   'P 1'
#
loop_
_entity.id
_entity.type
_entity.pdbx_description
1 polymer ?
#
loop_
_entity_poly.entity_id
_entity_poly.type
_entity_poly.pdbx_seq_one_letter_code
_entity_poly.pdbx_strand_id
1 'polypeptide(L)'
;MASTGLMLPPPSVDQPFMHVSALEGGNIRIPCDLVVDGNSQGESISCPSLAFSLRHSKTKSWVVFDLGIRRDLEGCTPLSQERIKVMGFAPVVNQTVAESLVKGGISPDQVETVIVSHLHWDHIGDHEPFTRATFVVGEGCRELLASGYPIDRNSLFSSTALPHERTKFLPLSDFSLPIGPFPLALDFFGDGSMYVIDAPGHVGGHINILARTSSDGAWILLGGDSAHDYRLITGEKEVAHSIDSSGRVRCIHGDKEKAVENIARIRSLLGIPRVQVLIAHDSKWYEENKGSAAFLPGIIPPLAA
;
A
#
# COMPACT_ATOMS: atom_id res chain seq x y z
N MET A 1 25.45 0.53 24.14
CA MET A 1 25.27 -0.88 23.73
C MET A 1 24.76 -0.86 22.30
N ALA A 2 25.46 -1.53 21.38
CA ALA A 2 25.30 -1.36 19.93
C ALA A 2 23.93 -1.86 19.41
N SER A 3 23.40 -1.17 18.40
CA SER A 3 22.10 -1.37 17.77
C SER A 3 22.06 -2.62 16.88
N THR A 4 21.98 -3.81 17.48
CA THR A 4 21.79 -5.07 16.73
C THR A 4 20.34 -5.29 16.25
N GLY A 5 19.42 -4.37 16.53
CA GLY A 5 17.97 -4.58 16.35
C GLY A 5 17.31 -3.96 15.11
N LEU A 6 18.05 -3.44 14.13
CA LEU A 6 17.47 -2.74 12.97
C LEU A 6 18.02 -3.19 11.61
N MET A 7 18.87 -4.22 11.55
CA MET A 7 19.50 -4.60 10.28
C MET A 7 18.59 -5.49 9.44
N LEU A 8 18.47 -5.16 8.15
CA LEU A 8 17.83 -6.04 7.16
C LEU A 8 18.78 -7.20 6.78
N PRO A 9 18.24 -8.37 6.40
CA PRO A 9 19.06 -9.53 6.07
C PRO A 9 20.04 -9.24 4.92
N PRO A 10 21.34 -9.57 5.06
CA PRO A 10 22.29 -9.44 3.96
C PRO A 10 21.86 -10.34 2.78
N PRO A 11 22.27 -10.02 1.54
CA PRO A 11 21.99 -10.88 0.41
C PRO A 11 22.76 -12.22 0.53
N SER A 12 22.13 -13.32 0.10
CA SER A 12 22.82 -14.60 -0.10
C SER A 12 23.60 -14.64 -1.41
N VAL A 13 24.39 -15.70 -1.61
CA VAL A 13 24.89 -16.05 -2.96
C VAL A 13 23.67 -16.30 -3.86
N ASP A 14 23.73 -15.80 -5.10
CA ASP A 14 22.65 -15.87 -6.09
C ASP A 14 21.29 -15.38 -5.56
N GLN A 15 21.28 -14.37 -4.69
CA GLN A 15 20.07 -13.86 -4.04
C GLN A 15 18.98 -13.45 -5.05
N PRO A 16 17.79 -14.09 -5.02
CA PRO A 16 16.61 -13.62 -5.73
C PRO A 16 16.14 -12.26 -5.21
N PHE A 17 15.51 -11.47 -6.08
CA PHE A 17 15.04 -10.12 -5.79
C PHE A 17 13.85 -9.76 -6.69
N MET A 18 13.22 -8.62 -6.45
CA MET A 18 12.09 -8.12 -7.21
C MET A 18 12.52 -6.93 -8.08
N HIS A 19 12.17 -6.96 -9.37
CA HIS A 19 12.09 -5.74 -10.17
C HIS A 19 10.78 -5.04 -9.85
N VAL A 20 10.84 -3.79 -9.39
CA VAL A 20 9.66 -3.04 -8.96
C VAL A 20 9.43 -1.88 -9.92
N SER A 21 8.20 -1.72 -10.39
CA SER A 21 7.75 -0.62 -11.26
C SER A 21 6.55 0.06 -10.63
N ALA A 22 6.50 1.38 -10.64
CA ALA A 22 5.28 2.11 -10.31
C ALA A 22 4.23 1.96 -11.42
N LEU A 23 2.97 1.95 -11.04
CA LEU A 23 1.81 1.93 -11.92
C LEU A 23 0.93 3.14 -11.60
N GLU A 24 0.39 3.78 -12.64
CA GLU A 24 -0.65 4.78 -12.44
C GLU A 24 -1.92 4.07 -11.92
N GLY A 25 -2.51 4.62 -10.87
CA GLY A 25 -3.76 4.13 -10.26
C GLY A 25 -4.76 5.25 -9.99
N GLY A 26 -4.61 6.39 -10.66
CA GLY A 26 -5.40 7.60 -10.43
C GLY A 26 -4.75 8.55 -9.42
N ASN A 27 -5.37 9.71 -9.26
CA ASN A 27 -4.98 10.75 -8.32
C ASN A 27 -6.19 11.16 -7.48
N ILE A 28 -5.93 11.68 -6.29
CA ILE A 28 -6.94 12.16 -5.37
C ILE A 28 -6.49 13.48 -4.75
N ARG A 29 -7.39 14.46 -4.75
CA ARG A 29 -7.24 15.65 -3.92
C ARG A 29 -7.79 15.35 -2.53
N ILE A 30 -6.94 15.47 -1.51
CA ILE A 30 -7.26 15.21 -0.10
C ILE A 30 -7.11 16.51 0.71
N PRO A 31 -8.09 16.90 1.54
CA PRO A 31 -7.89 17.97 2.52
C PRO A 31 -6.78 17.65 3.52
N CYS A 32 -5.83 18.56 3.69
CA CYS A 32 -4.61 18.32 4.48
C CYS A 32 -4.91 18.10 5.97
N ASP A 33 -5.96 18.73 6.50
CA ASP A 33 -6.41 18.61 7.89
C ASP A 33 -6.93 17.22 8.26
N LEU A 34 -7.15 16.34 7.27
CA LEU A 34 -7.48 14.93 7.50
C LEU A 34 -6.24 14.05 7.73
N VAL A 35 -5.07 14.49 7.27
CA VAL A 35 -3.86 13.64 7.18
C VAL A 35 -2.76 14.12 8.11
N VAL A 36 -2.45 15.42 8.05
CA VAL A 36 -1.29 16.03 8.71
C VAL A 36 -1.74 17.14 9.65
N ASP A 37 -1.26 17.09 10.89
CA ASP A 37 -1.64 18.03 11.94
C ASP A 37 -1.10 19.46 11.68
N GLY A 38 -1.81 20.44 12.21
CA GLY A 38 -1.42 21.86 12.18
C GLY A 38 -1.54 22.55 10.81
N ASN A 39 -2.29 22.00 9.85
CA ASN A 39 -2.60 22.69 8.59
C ASN A 39 -3.80 23.63 8.71
N SER A 40 -3.85 24.62 7.81
CA SER A 40 -4.98 25.55 7.77
C SER A 40 -6.20 24.90 7.15
N GLN A 41 -7.39 25.22 7.66
CA GLN A 41 -8.65 24.77 7.06
C GLN A 41 -8.73 25.15 5.59
N GLY A 42 -9.10 24.20 4.74
CA GLY A 42 -9.27 24.39 3.30
C GLY A 42 -8.01 24.13 2.45
N GLU A 43 -6.86 23.88 3.07
CA GLU A 43 -5.67 23.40 2.35
C GLU A 43 -5.89 21.96 1.87
N SER A 44 -5.43 21.65 0.66
CA SER A 44 -5.54 20.31 0.09
C SER A 44 -4.28 19.92 -0.67
N ILE A 45 -3.94 18.64 -0.62
CA ILE A 45 -2.85 18.05 -1.40
C ILE A 45 -3.44 17.18 -2.52
N SER A 46 -2.88 17.30 -3.72
CA SER A 46 -3.11 16.30 -4.77
C SER A 46 -2.05 15.22 -4.61
N CYS A 47 -2.48 13.98 -4.50
CA CYS A 47 -1.59 12.83 -4.36
C CYS A 47 -2.03 11.70 -5.28
N PRO A 48 -1.10 10.86 -5.74
CA PRO A 48 -1.46 9.67 -6.52
C PRO A 48 -2.17 8.65 -5.62
N SER A 49 -2.81 7.65 -6.22
CA SER A 49 -2.95 6.33 -5.59
C SER A 49 -2.02 5.36 -6.35
N LEU A 50 -0.79 5.26 -5.86
CA LEU A 50 0.22 4.41 -6.49
C LEU A 50 -0.05 2.94 -6.23
N ALA A 51 0.00 2.17 -7.30
CA ALA A 51 0.14 0.72 -7.27
C ALA A 51 1.51 0.32 -7.82
N PHE A 52 1.90 -0.93 -7.59
CA PHE A 52 3.22 -1.40 -8.00
C PHE A 52 3.14 -2.76 -8.69
N SER A 53 3.93 -2.92 -9.74
CA SER A 53 4.19 -4.20 -10.37
C SER A 53 5.54 -4.72 -9.88
N LEU A 54 5.58 -5.95 -9.38
CA LEU A 54 6.78 -6.61 -8.91
C LEU A 54 7.01 -7.89 -9.72
N ARG A 55 8.20 -8.00 -10.34
CA ARG A 55 8.63 -9.20 -11.08
C ARG A 55 9.75 -9.91 -10.37
N HIS A 56 9.53 -11.17 -10.03
CA HIS A 56 10.56 -11.99 -9.40
C HIS A 56 11.72 -12.28 -10.37
N SER A 57 12.97 -12.07 -9.93
CA SER A 57 14.14 -12.09 -10.82
C SER A 57 14.47 -13.48 -11.37
N LYS A 58 14.11 -14.56 -10.66
CA LYS A 58 14.34 -15.95 -11.09
C LYS A 58 13.13 -16.60 -11.75
N THR A 59 12.01 -16.69 -11.03
CA THR A 59 10.79 -17.39 -11.53
C THR A 59 10.03 -16.59 -12.58
N LYS A 60 10.29 -15.27 -12.65
CA LYS A 60 9.57 -14.32 -13.52
C LYS A 60 8.09 -14.13 -13.17
N SER A 61 7.65 -14.64 -12.03
CA SER A 61 6.30 -14.44 -11.47
C SER A 61 5.99 -12.95 -11.32
N TRP A 62 4.75 -12.60 -11.67
CA TRP A 62 4.23 -11.25 -11.55
C TRP A 62 3.31 -11.11 -10.35
N VAL A 63 3.64 -10.14 -9.51
CA VAL A 63 2.82 -9.69 -8.39
C VAL A 63 2.42 -8.24 -8.65
N VAL A 64 1.18 -7.89 -8.39
CA VAL A 64 0.73 -6.49 -8.32
C VAL A 64 0.39 -6.18 -6.87
N PHE A 65 0.88 -5.05 -6.37
CA PHE A 65 0.57 -4.52 -5.05
C PHE A 65 -0.34 -3.30 -5.19
N ASP A 66 -1.56 -3.42 -4.68
CA ASP A 66 -2.71 -2.51 -4.87
C ASP A 66 -3.19 -2.36 -6.33
N LEU A 67 -4.42 -1.87 -6.49
CA LEU A 67 -5.09 -1.66 -7.77
C LEU A 67 -5.55 -0.20 -7.97
N GLY A 68 -5.17 0.69 -7.05
CA GLY A 68 -5.49 2.10 -7.10
C GLY A 68 -7.00 2.38 -7.04
N ILE A 69 -7.40 3.50 -7.63
CA ILE A 69 -8.77 3.99 -7.64
C ILE A 69 -9.54 3.41 -8.82
N ARG A 70 -10.74 2.88 -8.55
CA ARG A 70 -11.67 2.49 -9.61
C ARG A 70 -12.16 3.71 -10.39
N ARG A 71 -12.19 3.60 -11.73
CA ARG A 71 -12.67 4.71 -12.59
C ARG A 71 -14.16 4.98 -12.38
N ASP A 72 -14.95 3.92 -12.32
CA ASP A 72 -16.39 4.02 -12.03
C ASP A 72 -16.58 4.14 -10.50
N LEU A 73 -16.80 5.33 -9.98
CA LEU A 73 -17.01 5.50 -8.53
C LEU A 73 -18.39 5.04 -8.06
N GLU A 74 -19.35 4.79 -8.97
CA GLU A 74 -20.70 4.34 -8.59
C GLU A 74 -20.71 2.91 -8.05
N GLY A 75 -19.71 2.09 -8.40
CA GLY A 75 -19.54 0.78 -7.78
C GLY A 75 -18.79 0.79 -6.44
N CYS A 76 -18.42 1.96 -5.90
CA CYS A 76 -18.13 2.07 -4.46
C CYS A 76 -19.41 1.86 -3.65
N THR A 77 -19.31 1.50 -2.37
CA THR A 77 -20.50 1.41 -1.51
C THR A 77 -21.19 2.78 -1.39
N PRO A 78 -22.51 2.84 -1.16
CA PRO A 78 -23.21 4.11 -1.00
C PRO A 78 -22.60 5.01 0.08
N LEU A 79 -22.18 4.41 1.20
CA LEU A 79 -21.53 5.16 2.28
C LEU A 79 -20.14 5.66 1.88
N SER A 80 -19.37 4.89 1.11
CA SER A 80 -18.09 5.36 0.57
C SER A 80 -18.27 6.52 -0.41
N GLN A 81 -19.28 6.47 -1.29
CA GLN A 81 -19.62 7.58 -2.19
C GLN A 81 -20.01 8.85 -1.41
N GLU A 82 -20.83 8.71 -0.36
CA GLU A 82 -21.18 9.81 0.52
C GLU A 82 -19.96 10.38 1.23
N ARG A 83 -19.11 9.50 1.78
CA ARG A 83 -17.88 9.89 2.49
C ARG A 83 -16.90 10.63 1.57
N ILE A 84 -16.71 10.16 0.33
CA ILE A 84 -15.91 10.86 -0.69
C ILE A 84 -16.39 12.31 -0.83
N LYS A 85 -17.70 12.50 -0.97
CA LYS A 85 -18.30 13.82 -1.18
C LYS A 85 -18.22 14.71 0.06
N VAL A 86 -18.59 14.20 1.24
CA VAL A 86 -18.67 14.97 2.49
C VAL A 86 -17.28 15.32 3.01
N MET A 87 -16.29 14.44 2.84
CA MET A 87 -14.91 14.69 3.25
C MET A 87 -14.10 15.48 2.22
N GLY A 88 -14.71 15.90 1.11
CA GLY A 88 -14.05 16.77 0.12
C GLY A 88 -12.97 16.08 -0.72
N PHE A 89 -12.99 14.75 -0.79
CA PHE A 89 -12.12 13.98 -1.67
C PHE A 89 -12.52 14.21 -3.14
N ALA A 90 -11.53 14.45 -4.01
CA ALA A 90 -11.75 14.59 -5.45
C ALA A 90 -10.85 13.63 -6.24
N PRO A 91 -11.29 12.37 -6.44
CA PRO A 91 -10.56 11.41 -7.26
C PRO A 91 -10.66 11.70 -8.76
N VAL A 92 -9.57 11.44 -9.49
CA VAL A 92 -9.45 11.54 -10.95
C VAL A 92 -8.67 10.33 -11.46
N VAL A 93 -9.31 9.52 -12.30
CA VAL A 93 -8.72 8.26 -12.81
C VAL A 93 -8.48 8.35 -14.32
N ASN A 94 -7.38 8.99 -14.70
CA ASN A 94 -6.94 9.08 -16.10
C ASN A 94 -6.46 7.71 -16.63
N GLN A 95 -5.82 6.92 -15.78
CA GLN A 95 -5.29 5.60 -16.10
C GLN A 95 -5.52 4.69 -14.90
N THR A 96 -6.14 3.53 -15.14
CA THR A 96 -6.30 2.46 -14.15
C THR A 96 -5.04 1.60 -14.08
N VAL A 97 -4.90 0.81 -13.02
CA VAL A 97 -3.77 -0.12 -12.89
C VAL A 97 -3.74 -1.16 -14.01
N ALA A 98 -4.91 -1.67 -14.43
CA ALA A 98 -5.00 -2.58 -15.57
C ALA A 98 -4.48 -1.94 -16.87
N GLU A 99 -4.85 -0.69 -17.15
CA GLU A 99 -4.34 0.06 -18.32
C GLU A 99 -2.85 0.39 -18.18
N SER A 100 -2.35 0.65 -16.97
CA SER A 100 -0.92 0.80 -16.69
C SER A 100 -0.12 -0.44 -17.05
N LEU A 101 -0.62 -1.62 -16.69
CA LEU A 101 -0.01 -2.90 -17.08
C LEU A 101 0.02 -3.05 -18.60
N VAL A 102 -1.12 -2.83 -19.27
CA VAL A 102 -1.24 -2.96 -20.74
C VAL A 102 -0.30 -2.01 -21.46
N LYS A 103 -0.22 -0.74 -21.03
CA LYS A 103 0.71 0.26 -21.56
C LYS A 103 2.17 -0.17 -21.39
N GLY A 104 2.46 -0.88 -20.31
CA GLY A 104 3.75 -1.51 -20.03
C GLY A 104 4.02 -2.81 -20.78
N GLY A 105 3.10 -3.27 -21.62
CA GLY A 105 3.23 -4.53 -22.38
C GLY A 105 2.90 -5.79 -21.57
N ILE A 106 2.18 -5.66 -20.46
CA ILE A 106 1.74 -6.77 -19.60
C ILE A 106 0.22 -6.84 -19.64
N SER A 107 -0.33 -7.98 -20.03
CA SER A 107 -1.77 -8.20 -19.91
C SER A 107 -2.14 -8.51 -18.45
N PRO A 108 -3.22 -7.93 -17.89
CA PRO A 108 -3.65 -8.20 -16.50
C PRO A 108 -3.89 -9.68 -16.18
N ASP A 109 -4.23 -10.50 -17.18
CA ASP A 109 -4.39 -11.97 -17.02
C ASP A 109 -3.04 -12.71 -16.83
N GLN A 110 -1.90 -12.08 -17.12
CA GLN A 110 -0.57 -12.63 -16.86
C GLN A 110 -0.13 -12.44 -15.41
N VAL A 111 -0.86 -11.64 -14.63
CA VAL A 111 -0.58 -11.42 -13.21
C VAL A 111 -1.02 -12.65 -12.43
N GLU A 112 -0.07 -13.26 -11.72
CA GLU A 112 -0.30 -14.47 -10.93
C GLU A 112 -0.91 -14.13 -9.56
N THR A 113 -0.48 -13.02 -8.96
CA THR A 113 -0.93 -12.59 -7.63
C THR A 113 -1.23 -11.09 -7.62
N VAL A 114 -2.38 -10.72 -7.04
CA VAL A 114 -2.67 -9.34 -6.63
C VAL A 114 -2.69 -9.31 -5.10
N ILE A 115 -1.74 -8.61 -4.50
CA ILE A 115 -1.73 -8.34 -3.06
C ILE A 115 -2.37 -6.97 -2.87
N VAL A 116 -3.39 -6.87 -2.03
CA VAL A 116 -4.01 -5.58 -1.70
C VAL A 116 -3.63 -5.22 -0.26
N SER A 117 -3.07 -4.03 -0.07
CA SER A 117 -2.66 -3.50 1.23
C SER A 117 -3.82 -3.49 2.19
N HIS A 118 -5.01 -3.04 1.76
CA HIS A 118 -6.25 -3.04 2.52
C HIS A 118 -7.47 -2.74 1.63
N LEU A 119 -8.68 -2.72 2.19
CA LEU A 119 -9.93 -2.69 1.43
C LEU A 119 -10.55 -1.29 1.19
N HIS A 120 -9.81 -0.18 1.39
CA HIS A 120 -10.36 1.11 0.99
C HIS A 120 -10.50 1.23 -0.53
N TRP A 121 -11.43 2.07 -0.94
CA TRP A 121 -11.94 2.21 -2.30
C TRP A 121 -10.86 2.68 -3.31
N ASP A 122 -9.83 3.34 -2.82
CA ASP A 122 -8.69 3.85 -3.56
C ASP A 122 -7.50 2.87 -3.64
N HIS A 123 -7.64 1.64 -3.15
CA HIS A 123 -6.63 0.58 -3.23
C HIS A 123 -7.12 -0.68 -3.95
N ILE A 124 -8.44 -0.92 -3.99
CA ILE A 124 -9.02 -2.15 -4.54
C ILE A 124 -9.30 -2.08 -6.05
N GLY A 125 -9.29 -0.88 -6.65
CA GLY A 125 -9.47 -0.66 -8.08
C GLY A 125 -10.62 -1.43 -8.71
N ASP A 126 -10.44 -1.78 -9.98
CA ASP A 126 -11.27 -2.77 -10.68
C ASP A 126 -10.48 -4.08 -10.82
N HIS A 127 -11.01 -5.14 -10.23
CA HIS A 127 -10.37 -6.45 -10.19
C HIS A 127 -10.78 -7.36 -11.36
N GLU A 128 -11.81 -7.02 -12.13
CA GLU A 128 -12.34 -7.86 -13.22
C GLU A 128 -11.30 -8.23 -14.29
N PRO A 129 -10.39 -7.31 -14.72
CA PRO A 129 -9.37 -7.64 -15.72
C PRO A 129 -8.39 -8.74 -15.27
N PHE A 130 -8.20 -8.92 -13.97
CA PHE A 130 -7.24 -9.86 -13.39
C PHE A 130 -7.85 -11.26 -13.25
N THR A 131 -8.23 -11.86 -14.38
CA THR A 131 -9.03 -13.09 -14.44
C THR A 131 -8.34 -14.33 -13.87
N ARG A 132 -7.00 -14.36 -13.87
CA ARG A 132 -6.18 -15.50 -13.42
C ARG A 132 -5.51 -15.31 -12.06
N ALA A 133 -5.49 -14.08 -11.55
CA ALA A 133 -4.76 -13.76 -10.32
C ALA A 133 -5.40 -14.43 -9.10
N THR A 134 -4.56 -14.88 -8.16
CA THR A 134 -4.98 -15.07 -6.78
C THR A 134 -4.88 -13.73 -6.06
N PHE A 135 -5.95 -13.34 -5.37
CA PHE A 135 -5.97 -12.14 -4.53
C PHE A 135 -5.49 -12.48 -3.13
N VAL A 136 -4.64 -11.66 -2.54
CA VAL A 136 -4.07 -11.87 -1.21
C VAL A 136 -4.27 -10.62 -0.37
N VAL A 137 -4.76 -10.80 0.85
CA VAL A 137 -5.02 -9.73 1.83
C VAL A 137 -4.65 -10.19 3.24
N GLY A 138 -4.43 -9.26 4.17
CA GLY A 138 -4.23 -9.61 5.58
C GLY A 138 -5.51 -10.17 6.23
N GLU A 139 -5.35 -10.99 7.29
CA GLU A 139 -6.48 -11.67 7.96
C GLU A 139 -7.60 -10.72 8.42
N GLY A 140 -7.26 -9.51 8.86
CA GLY A 140 -8.25 -8.52 9.31
C GLY A 140 -9.25 -8.09 8.22
N CYS A 141 -8.94 -8.30 6.93
CA CYS A 141 -9.85 -8.05 5.82
C CYS A 141 -11.03 -9.04 5.78
N ARG A 142 -10.92 -10.21 6.44
CA ARG A 142 -11.96 -11.25 6.42
C ARG A 142 -13.28 -10.73 6.95
N GLU A 143 -13.26 -10.11 8.12
CA GLU A 143 -14.47 -9.56 8.74
C GLU A 143 -15.03 -8.42 7.90
N LEU A 144 -14.17 -7.55 7.36
CA LEU A 144 -14.59 -6.42 6.52
C LEU A 144 -15.35 -6.86 5.25
N LEU A 145 -14.95 -7.99 4.65
CA LEU A 145 -15.67 -8.59 3.52
C LEU A 145 -16.95 -9.30 3.99
N ALA A 146 -16.88 -10.06 5.09
CA ALA A 146 -18.02 -10.80 5.63
C ALA A 146 -19.17 -9.89 6.09
N SER A 147 -18.84 -8.70 6.60
CA SER A 147 -19.78 -7.66 7.02
C SER A 147 -19.84 -6.48 6.04
N GLY A 148 -19.37 -6.65 4.80
CA GLY A 148 -19.35 -5.58 3.81
C GLY A 148 -20.74 -5.29 3.22
N TYR A 149 -20.92 -4.15 2.56
CA TYR A 149 -22.11 -3.84 1.79
C TYR A 149 -22.33 -4.90 0.69
N PRO A 150 -23.57 -5.37 0.42
CA PRO A 150 -24.84 -4.93 1.01
C PRO A 150 -25.26 -5.68 2.29
N ILE A 151 -24.42 -6.57 2.84
CA ILE A 151 -24.73 -7.34 4.06
C ILE A 151 -24.96 -6.38 5.24
N ASP A 152 -24.02 -5.45 5.45
CA ASP A 152 -24.24 -4.26 6.28
C ASP A 152 -24.43 -3.02 5.38
N ARG A 153 -25.62 -2.41 5.48
CA ARG A 153 -25.98 -1.21 4.70
C ARG A 153 -25.17 0.03 5.09
N ASN A 154 -24.56 0.03 6.27
CA ASN A 154 -23.75 1.13 6.78
C ASN A 154 -22.24 0.83 6.69
N SER A 155 -21.84 -0.15 5.89
CA SER A 155 -20.43 -0.48 5.70
C SER A 155 -19.77 0.38 4.61
N LEU A 156 -18.55 0.84 4.90
CA LEU A 156 -17.66 1.49 3.93
C LEU A 156 -17.05 0.46 2.96
N PHE A 157 -16.95 -0.79 3.38
CA PHE A 157 -16.32 -1.87 2.62
C PHE A 157 -17.37 -2.63 1.84
N SER A 158 -17.03 -3.05 0.61
CA SER A 158 -17.92 -3.92 -0.18
C SER A 158 -17.63 -5.38 0.14
N SER A 159 -18.67 -6.18 0.36
CA SER A 159 -18.56 -7.64 0.51
C SER A 159 -18.03 -8.33 -0.75
N THR A 160 -18.11 -7.65 -1.90
CA THR A 160 -17.59 -8.09 -3.20
C THR A 160 -16.43 -7.23 -3.67
N ALA A 161 -15.71 -6.56 -2.76
CA ALA A 161 -14.55 -5.75 -3.12
C ALA A 161 -13.48 -6.57 -3.86
N LEU A 162 -13.39 -7.87 -3.54
CA LEU A 162 -12.48 -8.83 -4.15
C LEU A 162 -13.24 -10.11 -4.56
N PRO A 163 -12.72 -10.90 -5.52
CA PRO A 163 -13.38 -12.12 -5.98
C PRO A 163 -13.23 -13.24 -4.95
N HIS A 164 -14.29 -13.52 -4.19
CA HIS A 164 -14.30 -14.46 -3.05
C HIS A 164 -13.61 -15.80 -3.33
N GLU A 165 -13.88 -16.44 -4.48
CA GLU A 165 -13.31 -17.76 -4.84
C GLU A 165 -11.80 -17.74 -5.07
N ARG A 166 -11.23 -16.56 -5.34
CA ARG A 166 -9.79 -16.36 -5.63
C ARG A 166 -9.08 -15.53 -4.57
N THR A 167 -9.75 -15.19 -3.46
CA THR A 167 -9.15 -14.43 -2.36
C THR A 167 -8.62 -15.36 -1.28
N LYS A 168 -7.33 -15.20 -0.96
CA LYS A 168 -6.65 -15.81 0.19
C LYS A 168 -6.39 -14.74 1.24
N PHE A 169 -6.68 -15.08 2.48
CA PHE A 169 -6.34 -14.28 3.64
C PHE A 169 -5.07 -14.85 4.25
N LEU A 170 -4.10 -14.00 4.54
CA LEU A 170 -2.87 -14.38 5.23
C LEU A 170 -3.16 -14.44 6.73
N PRO A 171 -3.24 -15.64 7.35
CA PRO A 171 -3.47 -15.76 8.78
C PRO A 171 -2.33 -15.14 9.57
N LEU A 172 -2.63 -14.54 10.73
CA LEU A 172 -1.61 -13.97 11.59
C LEU A 172 -0.55 -14.99 12.03
N SER A 173 -0.89 -16.29 12.07
CA SER A 173 0.07 -17.37 12.37
C SER A 173 1.18 -17.54 11.34
N ASP A 174 0.96 -17.07 10.11
CA ASP A 174 1.96 -17.17 9.04
C ASP A 174 3.03 -16.07 9.20
N PHE A 175 2.69 -14.98 9.90
CA PHE A 175 3.62 -13.92 10.27
C PHE A 175 4.40 -14.33 11.52
N SER A 176 5.56 -14.94 11.30
CA SER A 176 6.36 -15.55 12.37
C SER A 176 7.78 -14.99 12.47
N LEU A 177 8.16 -14.09 11.57
CA LEU A 177 9.53 -13.63 11.42
C LEU A 177 9.64 -12.12 11.70
N PRO A 178 10.51 -11.68 12.62
CA PRO A 178 10.91 -10.28 12.68
C PRO A 178 11.90 -9.96 11.54
N ILE A 179 11.75 -8.79 10.92
CA ILE A 179 12.66 -8.29 9.88
C ILE A 179 12.89 -6.78 10.02
N GLY A 180 14.15 -6.38 10.20
CA GLY A 180 14.50 -4.99 10.49
C GLY A 180 13.68 -4.45 11.68
N PRO A 181 12.94 -3.33 11.52
CA PRO A 181 12.11 -2.76 12.58
C PRO A 181 10.73 -3.43 12.73
N PHE A 182 10.39 -4.41 11.90
CA PHE A 182 9.05 -5.00 11.87
C PHE A 182 9.01 -6.31 12.66
N PRO A 183 8.10 -6.46 13.64
CA PRO A 183 8.05 -7.65 14.49
C PRO A 183 7.45 -8.87 13.79
N LEU A 184 6.59 -8.66 12.80
CA LEU A 184 5.76 -9.69 12.17
C LEU A 184 5.83 -9.55 10.65
N ALA A 185 6.47 -10.51 10.01
CA ALA A 185 6.59 -10.63 8.56
C ALA A 185 6.43 -12.08 8.10
N LEU A 186 6.04 -12.22 6.84
CA LEU A 186 5.98 -13.45 6.08
C LEU A 186 6.89 -13.32 4.87
N ASP A 187 7.86 -14.22 4.71
CA ASP A 187 8.61 -14.35 3.45
C ASP A 187 7.70 -15.01 2.39
N PHE A 188 7.25 -14.21 1.43
CA PHE A 188 6.19 -14.62 0.50
C PHE A 188 6.64 -15.70 -0.48
N PHE A 189 7.90 -15.65 -0.91
CA PHE A 189 8.49 -16.63 -1.82
C PHE A 189 9.33 -17.69 -1.09
N GLY A 190 9.66 -17.46 0.18
CA GLY A 190 10.52 -18.34 0.97
C GLY A 190 12.00 -18.28 0.58
N ASP A 191 12.40 -17.27 -0.19
CA ASP A 191 13.76 -17.08 -0.70
C ASP A 191 14.37 -15.71 -0.35
N GLY A 192 13.69 -14.94 0.51
CA GLY A 192 14.10 -13.64 1.00
C GLY A 192 14.07 -12.51 -0.04
N SER A 193 13.38 -12.69 -1.17
CA SER A 193 13.19 -11.65 -2.18
C SER A 193 12.08 -10.65 -1.83
N MET A 194 11.01 -11.09 -1.17
CA MET A 194 9.85 -10.26 -0.84
C MET A 194 9.18 -10.72 0.45
N TYR A 195 8.96 -9.77 1.36
CA TYR A 195 8.27 -9.99 2.62
C TYR A 195 6.96 -9.21 2.64
N VAL A 196 5.89 -9.86 3.10
CA VAL A 196 4.66 -9.18 3.51
C VAL A 196 4.80 -8.83 4.99
N ILE A 197 4.53 -7.58 5.35
CA ILE A 197 4.67 -7.05 6.70
C ILE A 197 3.28 -6.77 7.28
N ASP A 198 3.01 -7.22 8.50
CA ASP A 198 1.82 -6.79 9.25
C ASP A 198 1.97 -5.31 9.63
N ALA A 199 1.05 -4.47 9.16
CA ALA A 199 1.14 -3.01 9.24
C ALA A 199 -0.10 -2.40 9.91
N PRO A 200 -0.39 -2.74 11.18
CA PRO A 200 -1.63 -2.33 11.83
C PRO A 200 -1.69 -0.83 12.06
N GLY A 201 -2.92 -0.29 12.10
CA GLY A 201 -3.21 1.08 12.48
C GLY A 201 -4.22 1.76 11.56
N HIS A 202 -4.02 1.65 10.25
CA HIS A 202 -4.90 2.30 9.28
C HIS A 202 -6.26 1.61 9.15
N VAL A 203 -6.28 0.38 8.66
CA VAL A 203 -7.47 -0.48 8.54
C VAL A 203 -7.13 -1.89 9.05
N GLY A 204 -8.14 -2.62 9.52
CA GLY A 204 -7.96 -4.02 9.95
C GLY A 204 -7.39 -4.87 8.81
N GLY A 205 -6.25 -5.53 9.07
CA GLY A 205 -5.56 -6.37 8.08
C GLY A 205 -4.72 -5.60 7.07
N HIS A 206 -4.37 -4.34 7.36
CA HIS A 206 -3.44 -3.56 6.54
C HIS A 206 -2.05 -4.20 6.52
N ILE A 207 -1.46 -4.32 5.33
CA ILE A 207 -0.15 -4.94 5.09
C ILE A 207 0.73 -4.06 4.19
N ASN A 208 2.05 -4.14 4.41
CA ASN A 208 3.07 -3.54 3.56
C ASN A 208 3.85 -4.61 2.80
N ILE A 209 4.58 -4.20 1.76
CA ILE A 209 5.59 -5.03 1.10
C ILE A 209 6.98 -4.49 1.39
N LEU A 210 7.89 -5.34 1.83
CA LEU A 210 9.34 -5.08 1.88
C LEU A 210 10.03 -6.00 0.89
N ALA A 211 10.52 -5.45 -0.21
CA ALA A 211 11.12 -6.21 -1.30
C ALA A 211 12.61 -5.89 -1.44
N ARG A 212 13.42 -6.92 -1.66
CA ARG A 212 14.79 -6.75 -2.11
C ARG A 212 14.74 -6.35 -3.58
N THR A 213 15.50 -5.33 -3.98
CA THR A 213 15.48 -4.78 -5.35
C THR A 213 16.75 -5.07 -6.14
N SER A 214 17.77 -5.65 -5.51
CA SER A 214 19.00 -6.08 -6.18
C SER A 214 19.63 -7.30 -5.51
N SER A 215 20.44 -8.04 -6.27
CA SER A 215 21.19 -9.21 -5.78
C SER A 215 22.27 -8.83 -4.76
N ASP A 216 22.71 -7.57 -4.73
CA ASP A 216 23.74 -7.06 -3.84
C ASP A 216 23.17 -6.31 -2.62
N GLY A 217 21.85 -6.36 -2.39
CA GLY A 217 21.25 -6.02 -1.09
C GLY A 217 20.55 -4.67 -0.96
N ALA A 218 20.08 -4.04 -2.03
CA ALA A 218 19.16 -2.91 -1.96
C ALA A 218 17.72 -3.36 -1.66
N TRP A 219 16.92 -2.48 -1.06
CA TRP A 219 15.54 -2.74 -0.63
C TRP A 219 14.59 -1.60 -0.99
N ILE A 220 13.30 -1.92 -1.03
CA ILE A 220 12.20 -0.96 -1.09
C ILE A 220 11.07 -1.42 -0.16
N LEU A 221 10.53 -0.50 0.64
CA LEU A 221 9.25 -0.66 1.32
C LEU A 221 8.16 0.03 0.52
N LEU A 222 7.06 -0.67 0.27
CA LEU A 222 5.81 -0.16 -0.27
C LEU A 222 4.78 -0.16 0.86
N GLY A 223 4.45 1.02 1.35
CA GLY A 223 3.78 1.21 2.64
C GLY A 223 2.25 1.31 2.60
N GLY A 224 1.63 1.31 1.41
CA GLY A 224 0.21 1.63 1.25
C GLY A 224 -0.17 2.88 2.06
N ASP A 225 -1.26 2.77 2.80
CA ASP A 225 -1.76 3.82 3.73
C ASP A 225 -1.22 3.72 5.17
N SER A 226 -0.02 3.17 5.35
CA SER A 226 0.71 3.35 6.62
C SER A 226 0.86 4.84 6.95
N ALA A 227 0.98 5.70 5.92
CA ALA A 227 0.88 7.14 5.97
C ALA A 227 0.31 7.66 4.64
N HIS A 228 -0.30 8.86 4.64
CA HIS A 228 -0.84 9.50 3.42
C HIS A 228 -0.10 10.78 3.02
N ASP A 229 0.94 11.15 3.77
CA ASP A 229 1.85 12.26 3.47
C ASP A 229 3.26 11.85 3.89
N TYR A 230 4.24 12.00 3.01
CA TYR A 230 5.60 11.53 3.25
C TYR A 230 6.28 12.26 4.43
N ARG A 231 5.81 13.46 4.79
CA ARG A 231 6.29 14.19 5.98
C ARG A 231 5.96 13.50 7.28
N LEU A 232 4.94 12.63 7.31
CA LEU A 232 4.67 11.74 8.44
C LEU A 232 5.77 10.69 8.57
N ILE A 233 6.25 10.14 7.44
CA ILE A 233 7.36 9.19 7.41
C ILE A 233 8.65 9.88 7.86
N THR A 234 8.98 11.06 7.35
CA THR A 234 10.21 11.78 7.74
C THR A 234 10.17 12.33 9.17
N GLY A 235 8.98 12.49 9.77
CA GLY A 235 8.80 13.08 11.09
C GLY A 235 8.77 14.61 11.07
N GLU A 236 8.64 15.23 9.90
CA GLU A 236 8.41 16.68 9.76
C GLU A 236 6.99 17.08 10.19
N LYS A 237 6.05 16.14 10.16
CA LYS A 237 4.65 16.33 10.54
C LYS A 237 4.13 15.16 11.37
N GLU A 238 3.08 15.45 12.13
CA GLU A 238 2.36 14.47 12.96
C GLU A 238 1.00 14.12 12.34
N VAL A 239 0.48 12.95 12.71
CA VAL A 239 -0.81 12.45 12.24
C VAL A 239 -1.94 13.35 12.74
N ALA A 240 -2.74 13.86 11.80
CA ALA A 240 -3.92 14.66 12.13
C ALA A 240 -4.94 13.86 12.95
N HIS A 241 -5.54 14.52 13.93
CA HIS A 241 -6.68 13.98 14.66
C HIS A 241 -7.53 15.10 15.24
N SER A 242 -8.78 14.78 15.53
CA SER A 242 -9.67 15.62 16.34
C SER A 242 -10.32 14.77 17.42
N ILE A 243 -10.86 15.43 18.44
CA ILE A 243 -11.65 14.78 19.49
C ILE A 243 -13.05 15.31 19.37
N ASP A 244 -14.03 14.42 19.18
CA ASP A 244 -15.42 14.85 19.09
C ASP A 244 -16.04 15.09 20.49
N SER A 245 -17.28 15.56 20.51
CA SER A 245 -17.99 15.92 21.74
C SER A 245 -18.15 14.77 22.73
N SER A 246 -17.98 13.51 22.28
CA SER A 246 -18.03 12.32 23.13
C SER A 246 -16.66 11.92 23.70
N GLY A 247 -15.59 12.64 23.35
CA GLY A 247 -14.22 12.30 23.71
C GLY A 247 -13.58 11.27 22.78
N ARG A 248 -14.25 10.88 21.69
CA ARG A 248 -13.73 9.92 20.72
C ARG A 248 -12.72 10.60 19.79
N VAL A 249 -11.56 9.96 19.61
CA VAL A 249 -10.56 10.37 18.61
C VAL A 249 -11.10 10.08 17.21
N ARG A 250 -11.10 11.09 16.35
CA ARG A 250 -11.32 10.98 14.91
C ARG A 250 -9.99 11.14 14.20
N CYS A 251 -9.64 10.14 13.41
CA CYS A 251 -8.42 10.06 12.63
C CYS A 251 -8.73 9.33 11.32
N ILE A 252 -7.90 9.55 10.30
CA ILE A 252 -7.96 8.75 9.06
C ILE A 252 -7.54 7.29 9.31
N HIS A 253 -6.76 7.05 10.36
CA HIS A 253 -6.39 5.72 10.84
C HIS A 253 -7.41 5.20 11.87
N GLY A 254 -7.83 3.94 11.74
CA GLY A 254 -8.76 3.29 12.65
C GLY A 254 -8.23 3.10 14.07
N ASP A 255 -6.91 2.96 14.22
CA ASP A 255 -6.17 2.89 15.49
C ASP A 255 -4.93 3.80 15.36
N LYS A 256 -5.06 5.04 15.86
CA LYS A 256 -4.04 6.09 15.69
C LYS A 256 -2.73 5.69 16.34
N GLU A 257 -2.79 5.13 17.54
CA GLU A 257 -1.61 4.74 18.31
C GLU A 257 -0.78 3.70 17.56
N LYS A 258 -1.42 2.65 17.04
CA LYS A 258 -0.74 1.64 16.20
C LYS A 258 -0.23 2.22 14.89
N ALA A 259 -0.98 3.13 14.27
CA ALA A 259 -0.54 3.78 13.03
C ALA A 259 0.74 4.60 13.27
N VAL A 260 0.79 5.40 14.33
CA VAL A 260 1.98 6.18 14.71
C VAL A 260 3.16 5.27 15.04
N GLU A 261 2.94 4.14 15.72
CA GLU A 261 3.98 3.15 15.97
C GLU A 261 4.51 2.53 14.66
N ASN A 262 3.62 2.16 13.74
CA ASN A 262 4.02 1.62 12.44
C ASN A 262 4.78 2.66 11.60
N ILE A 263 4.32 3.91 11.56
CA ILE A 263 5.03 5.03 10.92
C ILE A 263 6.45 5.18 11.51
N ALA A 264 6.61 5.07 12.83
CA ALA A 264 7.92 5.14 13.47
C ALA A 264 8.85 3.97 13.05
N ARG A 265 8.30 2.76 12.90
CA ARG A 265 9.04 1.60 12.37
C ARG A 265 9.49 1.85 10.93
N ILE A 266 8.59 2.32 10.08
CA ILE A 266 8.90 2.67 8.69
C ILE A 266 9.97 3.77 8.62
N ARG A 267 9.84 4.82 9.43
CA ARG A 267 10.81 5.92 9.53
C ARG A 267 12.22 5.42 9.86
N SER A 268 12.35 4.40 10.69
CA SER A 268 13.67 3.84 11.04
C SER A 268 14.41 3.25 9.83
N LEU A 269 13.68 2.83 8.77
CA LEU A 269 14.29 2.38 7.52
C LEU A 269 15.04 3.49 6.78
N LEU A 270 14.67 4.76 6.97
CA LEU A 270 15.36 5.90 6.35
C LEU A 270 16.82 6.01 6.82
N GLY A 271 17.14 5.44 7.98
CA GLY A 271 18.51 5.36 8.49
C GLY A 271 19.30 4.15 8.00
N ILE A 272 18.69 3.22 7.27
CA ILE A 272 19.34 2.03 6.74
C ILE A 272 19.84 2.32 5.32
N PRO A 273 21.15 2.14 5.05
CA PRO A 273 21.67 2.32 3.71
C PRO A 273 20.93 1.48 2.68
N ARG A 274 20.70 2.07 1.50
CA ARG A 274 20.12 1.38 0.34
C ARG A 274 18.70 0.86 0.53
N VAL A 275 17.90 1.48 1.39
CA VAL A 275 16.47 1.25 1.53
C VAL A 275 15.68 2.44 0.99
N GLN A 276 14.77 2.20 0.05
CA GLN A 276 13.76 3.17 -0.37
C GLN A 276 12.47 2.94 0.39
N VAL A 277 11.72 4.00 0.68
CA VAL A 277 10.40 3.94 1.29
C VAL A 277 9.45 4.72 0.40
N LEU A 278 8.39 4.08 -0.09
CA LEU A 278 7.32 4.70 -0.86
C LEU A 278 5.99 4.38 -0.17
N ILE A 279 5.06 5.34 -0.19
CA ILE A 279 3.67 5.19 0.27
C ILE A 279 2.72 5.45 -0.90
N ALA A 280 1.47 5.00 -0.81
CA ALA A 280 0.51 5.09 -1.92
C ALA A 280 0.28 6.53 -2.39
N HIS A 281 0.26 7.46 -1.44
CA HIS A 281 -0.04 8.89 -1.64
C HIS A 281 1.20 9.80 -1.61
N ASP A 282 2.37 9.29 -1.99
CA ASP A 282 3.60 10.08 -2.03
C ASP A 282 3.61 11.09 -3.20
N SER A 283 3.03 12.26 -2.96
CA SER A 283 2.93 13.34 -3.95
C SER A 283 4.29 13.85 -4.41
N LYS A 284 5.27 13.94 -3.48
CA LYS A 284 6.61 14.42 -3.82
C LYS A 284 7.31 13.44 -4.75
N TRP A 285 7.35 12.16 -4.38
CA TRP A 285 7.97 11.13 -5.21
C TRP A 285 7.28 11.05 -6.58
N TYR A 286 5.95 11.13 -6.61
CA TYR A 286 5.19 11.09 -7.87
C TYR A 286 5.54 12.25 -8.79
N GLU A 287 5.55 13.49 -8.30
CA GLU A 287 5.87 14.66 -9.13
C GLU A 287 7.30 14.61 -9.67
N GLU A 288 8.25 14.07 -8.90
CA GLU A 288 9.65 13.91 -9.30
C GLU A 288 9.83 12.78 -10.35
N ASN A 289 8.94 11.78 -10.38
CA ASN A 289 9.15 10.55 -11.15
C ASN A 289 8.08 10.27 -12.23
N LYS A 290 6.95 10.98 -12.26
CA LYS A 290 5.90 10.75 -13.25
C LYS A 290 6.42 10.94 -14.67
N GLY A 291 6.12 9.98 -15.53
CA GLY A 291 6.66 9.94 -16.90
C GLY A 291 8.13 9.52 -17.03
N SER A 292 8.81 9.18 -15.93
CA SER A 292 10.17 8.64 -15.97
C SER A 292 10.19 7.12 -16.16
N ALA A 293 11.39 6.54 -16.20
CA ALA A 293 11.60 5.10 -16.22
C ALA A 293 11.26 4.41 -14.89
N ALA A 294 10.84 5.12 -13.83
CA ALA A 294 10.36 4.49 -12.60
C ALA A 294 9.00 3.79 -12.77
N PHE A 295 8.23 4.20 -13.79
CA PHE A 295 6.94 3.62 -14.14
C PHE A 295 7.10 2.51 -15.19
N LEU A 296 6.23 1.51 -15.14
CA LEU A 296 6.21 0.42 -16.11
C LEU A 296 6.05 0.98 -17.55
N PRO A 297 6.85 0.55 -18.56
CA PRO A 297 7.70 -0.67 -18.62
C PRO A 297 9.09 -0.56 -17.98
N GLY A 298 9.46 0.60 -17.42
CA GLY A 298 10.70 0.76 -16.69
C GLY A 298 10.63 0.18 -15.27
N ILE A 299 11.67 0.42 -14.46
CA ILE A 299 11.77 -0.02 -13.07
C ILE A 299 12.23 1.14 -12.19
N ILE A 300 11.79 1.14 -10.93
CA ILE A 300 12.36 1.98 -9.89
C ILE A 300 13.82 1.51 -9.68
N PRO A 301 14.82 2.35 -9.95
CA PRO A 301 16.21 1.93 -9.86
C PRO A 301 16.56 1.60 -8.40
N PRO A 302 17.24 0.46 -8.14
CA PRO A 302 17.77 0.17 -6.81
C PRO A 302 18.75 1.26 -6.37
N LEU A 303 18.83 1.51 -5.06
CA LEU A 303 19.85 2.43 -4.55
C LEU A 303 21.25 1.82 -4.70
N ALA A 304 22.17 2.61 -5.25
CA ALA A 304 23.56 2.23 -5.44
C ALA A 304 24.26 1.91 -4.11
N ALA A 305 25.30 1.09 -4.19
CA ALA A 305 26.15 0.72 -3.05
C ALA A 305 27.06 1.88 -2.59
#